data_AF-A0A352A831-F1
#
_entry.id   AF-A0A352A831-F1
#
_cell.length_a   1.000
_cell.length_b   1.000
_cell.length_c   1.000
_cell.angle_alpha   90.00
_cell.angle_beta   90.00
_cell.angle_gamma   90.00
#
_symmetry.space_group_name_H-M   'P 1'
#
loop_
_entity.id
_entity.type
_entity.pdbx_description
1 polymer ?
#
loop_
_entity_poly.entity_id
_entity_poly.type
_entity_poly.pdbx_seq_one_letter_code
_entity_poly.pdbx_strand_id
1 'polypeptide(L)'
;MAKVNGIKKRLIEHNIDENTIKEVIGNGDLVDIIERMEKLLDHEIVYQILDSSACATSQKELNGIKKIEGNSLQEKIEQIPCLEDFHSDWNVSLNSDNTITARWVIKDKDNYACVCPCTVNKKLKVNSLPNENRTMPLTYCFCCAGHCRRHLERLLDLQLKTKEIVSSPINSKGEMPCEFIFERLSS
;
A
#
# COMPACT_ATOMS: atom_id res chain seq x y z
N MET A 1 -0.55 6.97 6.61
CA MET A 1 0.75 6.26 6.52
C MET A 1 1.03 5.53 7.83
N ALA A 2 1.69 4.37 7.78
CA ALA A 2 2.06 3.60 8.97
C ALA A 2 3.26 4.25 9.69
N LYS A 3 2.99 4.99 10.77
CA LYS A 3 4.02 5.56 11.66
C LYS A 3 4.07 4.76 12.95
N VAL A 4 5.19 4.76 13.67
CA VAL A 4 5.38 4.03 14.95
C VAL A 4 4.20 4.24 15.92
N ASN A 5 3.81 5.49 16.20
CA ASN A 5 2.68 5.78 17.10
C ASN A 5 1.34 5.26 16.56
N GLY A 6 1.15 5.29 15.23
CA GLY A 6 -0.04 4.75 14.58
C GLY A 6 -0.09 3.22 14.66
N ILE A 7 1.04 2.56 14.43
CA ILE A 7 1.19 1.10 14.58
C ILE A 7 0.91 0.72 16.03
N LYS A 8 1.53 1.39 17.00
CA LYS A 8 1.29 1.16 18.43
C LYS A 8 -0.19 1.28 18.79
N LYS A 9 -0.87 2.33 18.32
CA LYS A 9 -2.31 2.51 18.55
C LYS A 9 -3.12 1.33 18.00
N ARG A 10 -2.82 0.89 16.78
CA ARG A 10 -3.54 -0.20 16.12
C ARG A 10 -3.28 -1.56 16.76
N LEU A 11 -2.06 -1.82 17.23
CA LEU A 11 -1.78 -3.05 18.01
C LEU A 11 -2.70 -3.14 19.24
N ILE A 12 -2.93 -2.01 19.92
CA ILE A 12 -3.89 -1.93 21.04
C ILE A 12 -5.33 -2.19 20.55
N GLU A 13 -5.73 -1.58 19.43
CA GLU A 13 -7.07 -1.78 18.82
C GLU A 13 -7.32 -3.24 18.42
N HIS A 14 -6.26 -4.00 18.09
CA HIS A 14 -6.32 -5.43 17.79
C HIS A 14 -6.14 -6.33 19.03
N ASN A 15 -6.17 -5.77 20.25
CA ASN A 15 -6.03 -6.48 21.52
C ASN A 15 -4.72 -7.29 21.65
N ILE A 16 -3.64 -6.82 21.02
CA ILE A 16 -2.31 -7.40 21.22
C ILE A 16 -1.86 -7.08 22.65
N ASP A 17 -1.30 -8.06 23.36
CA ASP A 17 -0.89 -7.90 24.75
C ASP A 17 0.30 -6.92 24.90
N GLU A 18 0.44 -6.34 26.09
CA GLU A 18 1.42 -5.29 26.34
C GLU A 18 2.87 -5.75 26.14
N ASN A 19 3.19 -7.02 26.42
CA ASN A 19 4.54 -7.55 26.25
C ASN A 19 4.88 -7.68 24.77
N THR A 20 3.96 -8.25 23.99
CA THR A 20 4.10 -8.33 22.52
C THR A 20 4.18 -6.93 21.90
N ILE A 21 3.38 -5.96 22.37
CA ILE A 21 3.48 -4.56 21.91
C ILE A 21 4.87 -3.98 22.21
N LYS A 22 5.39 -4.16 23.43
CA LYS A 22 6.72 -3.67 23.80
C LYS A 22 7.80 -4.30 22.93
N GLU A 23 7.71 -5.60 22.66
CA GLU A 23 8.64 -6.31 21.80
C GLU A 23 8.58 -5.80 20.36
N VAL A 24 7.38 -5.73 19.76
CA VAL A 24 7.16 -5.21 18.41
C VAL A 24 7.71 -3.79 18.26
N ILE A 25 7.39 -2.88 19.19
CA ILE A 25 7.83 -1.49 19.13
C ILE A 25 9.33 -1.36 19.35
N GLY A 26 9.89 -2.07 20.33
CA GLY A 26 11.32 -2.11 20.62
C GLY A 26 11.99 -0.73 20.66
N ASN A 27 13.03 -0.56 19.85
CA ASN A 27 13.80 0.67 19.65
C ASN A 27 13.09 1.77 18.83
N GLY A 28 11.88 1.50 18.31
CA GLY A 28 11.17 2.43 17.45
C GLY A 28 11.66 2.48 16.00
N ASP A 29 12.61 1.62 15.62
CA ASP A 29 13.04 1.50 14.22
C ASP A 29 11.94 0.84 13.39
N LEU A 30 11.55 1.48 12.29
CA LEU A 30 10.40 1.04 11.52
C LEU A 30 10.65 -0.27 10.77
N VAL A 31 11.88 -0.52 10.32
CA VAL A 31 12.22 -1.79 9.65
C VAL A 31 12.13 -2.92 10.68
N ASP A 32 12.74 -2.74 11.86
CA ASP A 32 12.65 -3.71 12.97
C ASP A 32 11.20 -3.96 13.41
N ILE A 33 10.39 -2.90 13.49
CA ILE A 33 8.97 -3.02 13.87
C ILE A 33 8.24 -3.95 12.89
N ILE A 34 8.40 -3.74 11.59
CA ILE A 34 7.70 -4.55 10.59
C ILE A 34 8.21 -5.99 10.60
N GLU A 35 9.52 -6.20 10.68
CA GLU A 35 10.11 -7.55 10.81
C GLU A 35 9.61 -8.29 12.07
N ARG A 36 9.43 -7.58 13.19
CA ARG A 36 8.87 -8.15 14.42
C ARG A 36 7.37 -8.42 14.31
N MET A 37 6.61 -7.54 13.65
CA MET A 37 5.19 -7.78 13.36
C MET A 37 5.00 -9.05 12.54
N GLU A 38 5.79 -9.25 11.47
CA GLU A 38 5.73 -10.45 10.62
C GLU A 38 6.06 -11.74 11.39
N LYS A 39 6.91 -11.67 12.41
CA LYS A 39 7.32 -12.82 13.22
C LYS A 39 6.36 -13.16 14.35
N LEU A 40 5.77 -12.13 14.98
CA LEU A 40 5.04 -12.26 16.24
C LEU A 40 3.52 -12.24 16.06
N LEU A 41 3.02 -11.76 14.92
CA LEU A 41 1.59 -11.57 14.69
C LEU A 41 1.12 -12.39 13.49
N ASP A 42 -0.16 -12.77 13.50
CA ASP A 42 -0.80 -13.37 12.34
C ASP A 42 -0.74 -12.40 11.14
N HIS A 43 -0.46 -12.95 9.96
CA HIS A 43 -0.36 -12.17 8.72
C HIS A 43 -1.60 -11.29 8.47
N GLU A 44 -2.80 -11.79 8.79
CA GLU A 44 -4.04 -11.02 8.65
C GLU A 44 -4.08 -9.80 9.58
N ILE A 45 -3.54 -9.90 10.81
CA ILE A 45 -3.45 -8.77 11.73
C ILE A 45 -2.45 -7.74 11.19
N VAL A 46 -1.29 -8.19 10.68
CA VAL A 46 -0.30 -7.31 10.05
C VAL A 46 -0.92 -6.55 8.87
N TYR A 47 -1.62 -7.28 7.99
CA TYR A 47 -2.38 -6.69 6.88
C TYR A 47 -3.37 -5.63 7.38
N GLN A 48 -4.24 -5.96 8.34
CA GLN A 48 -5.25 -5.04 8.84
C GLN A 48 -4.65 -3.77 9.45
N ILE A 49 -3.56 -3.89 10.23
CA ILE A 49 -2.87 -2.75 10.83
C ILE A 49 -2.26 -1.83 9.77
N LEU A 50 -1.63 -2.39 8.75
CA LEU A 50 -0.89 -1.61 7.75
C LEU A 50 -1.83 -1.06 6.65
N ASP A 51 -2.80 -1.84 6.18
CA ASP A 51 -3.85 -1.40 5.24
C ASP A 51 -4.69 -0.28 5.83
N SER A 52 -5.10 -0.40 7.10
CA SER A 52 -5.87 0.66 7.76
C SER A 52 -5.08 1.95 7.95
N SER A 53 -3.74 1.89 7.83
CA SER A 53 -2.84 3.04 7.82
C SER A 53 -2.69 3.72 6.45
N ALA A 54 -3.51 3.36 5.45
CA ALA A 54 -3.59 4.03 4.17
C ALA A 54 -3.78 5.56 4.31
N CYS A 55 -3.16 6.32 3.41
CA CYS A 55 -3.37 7.77 3.28
C CYS A 55 -4.29 8.06 2.09
N ALA A 56 -4.77 9.30 1.98
CA ALA A 56 -5.69 9.73 0.93
C ALA A 56 -7.06 9.01 0.94
N THR A 57 -7.40 8.35 2.05
CA THR A 57 -8.64 7.56 2.18
C THR A 57 -9.67 8.21 3.10
N SER A 58 -9.59 9.51 3.35
CA SER A 58 -10.63 10.20 4.12
C SER A 58 -11.96 10.18 3.36
N GLN A 59 -13.09 10.27 4.07
CA GLN A 59 -14.41 10.29 3.41
C GLN A 59 -14.51 11.41 2.38
N LYS A 60 -13.90 12.57 2.66
CA LYS A 60 -13.85 13.71 1.74
C LYS A 60 -13.11 13.36 0.44
N GLU A 61 -11.95 12.70 0.55
CA GLU A 61 -11.16 12.29 -0.61
C GLU A 61 -11.90 11.24 -1.43
N LEU A 62 -12.40 10.18 -0.78
CA LEU A 62 -13.10 9.09 -1.47
C LEU A 62 -14.42 9.53 -2.12
N ASN A 63 -15.15 10.48 -1.51
CA ASN A 63 -16.37 11.03 -2.11
C ASN A 63 -16.09 11.92 -3.34
N GLY A 64 -14.85 12.40 -3.50
CA GLY A 64 -14.45 13.17 -4.69
C GLY A 64 -14.16 12.29 -5.91
N ILE A 65 -13.98 10.98 -5.71
CA ILE A 65 -13.69 10.03 -6.78
C ILE A 65 -14.98 9.70 -7.52
N LYS A 66 -15.00 9.96 -8.83
CA LYS A 66 -16.12 9.61 -9.69
C LYS A 66 -15.99 8.17 -10.15
N LYS A 67 -17.05 7.39 -9.97
CA LYS A 67 -17.17 6.05 -10.52
C LYS A 67 -17.06 6.10 -12.05
N ILE A 68 -16.37 5.12 -12.61
CA ILE A 68 -16.30 4.85 -14.05
C ILE A 68 -17.51 4.00 -14.44
N GLU A 69 -18.25 4.47 -15.43
CA GLU A 69 -19.36 3.72 -16.03
C GLU A 69 -18.87 2.81 -17.16
N GLY A 70 -19.49 1.64 -17.31
CA GLY A 70 -19.09 0.64 -18.31
C GLY A 70 -19.87 -0.66 -18.14
N ASN A 71 -20.00 -1.43 -19.21
CA ASN A 71 -20.78 -2.68 -19.21
C ASN A 71 -19.99 -3.86 -18.64
N SER A 72 -18.67 -3.79 -18.67
CA SER A 72 -17.77 -4.81 -18.12
C SER A 72 -16.69 -4.20 -17.23
N LEU A 73 -16.08 -5.02 -16.36
CA LEU A 73 -14.95 -4.58 -15.55
C LEU A 73 -13.74 -4.19 -16.41
N GLN A 74 -13.52 -4.94 -17.50
CA GLN A 74 -12.46 -4.65 -18.45
C GLN A 74 -12.65 -3.25 -19.08
N GLU A 75 -13.86 -2.93 -19.55
CA GLU A 75 -14.19 -1.60 -20.09
C GLU A 75 -13.97 -0.48 -19.07
N LYS A 76 -14.26 -0.72 -17.79
CA LYS A 76 -14.00 0.27 -16.73
C LYS A 76 -12.50 0.48 -16.49
N ILE A 77 -11.71 -0.60 -16.51
CA ILE A 77 -10.25 -0.53 -16.32
C ILE A 77 -9.59 0.20 -17.50
N GLU A 78 -10.03 -0.06 -18.73
CA GLU A 78 -9.52 0.59 -19.94
C GLU A 78 -9.76 2.11 -19.98
N GLN A 79 -10.71 2.62 -19.19
CA GLN A 79 -10.99 4.05 -19.05
C GLN A 79 -10.11 4.76 -18.02
N ILE A 80 -9.43 4.04 -17.11
CA ILE A 80 -8.57 4.66 -16.07
C ILE A 80 -7.51 5.60 -16.68
N PRO A 81 -6.77 5.21 -17.75
CA PRO A 81 -5.79 6.09 -18.39
C PRO A 81 -6.41 7.34 -19.04
N CYS A 82 -7.72 7.37 -19.26
CA CYS A 82 -8.43 8.50 -19.87
C CYS A 82 -8.96 9.50 -18.83
N LEU A 83 -8.78 9.26 -17.53
CA LEU A 83 -9.19 10.18 -16.48
C LEU A 83 -8.35 11.48 -16.53
N GLU A 84 -8.95 12.62 -16.20
CA GLU A 84 -8.25 13.91 -16.12
C GLU A 84 -7.74 14.18 -14.69
N ASP A 85 -7.25 13.13 -14.02
CA ASP A 85 -6.70 13.22 -12.67
C ASP A 85 -5.48 12.28 -12.49
N PHE A 86 -4.95 12.20 -11.27
CA PHE A 86 -3.74 11.43 -10.98
C PHE A 86 -3.90 9.91 -11.10
N HIS A 87 -5.13 9.39 -11.25
CA HIS A 87 -5.35 7.97 -11.50
C HIS A 87 -4.99 7.57 -12.94
N SER A 88 -4.94 8.53 -13.88
CA SER A 88 -4.55 8.25 -15.28
C SER A 88 -3.13 7.70 -15.43
N ASP A 89 -2.26 8.00 -14.46
CA ASP A 89 -0.91 7.45 -14.39
C ASP A 89 -0.85 6.02 -13.82
N TRP A 90 -1.98 5.43 -13.44
CA TRP A 90 -2.04 4.09 -12.86
C TRP A 90 -2.15 3.06 -13.98
N ASN A 91 -1.21 2.12 -13.99
CA ASN A 91 -1.30 0.98 -14.89
C ASN A 91 -2.07 -0.15 -14.18
N VAL A 92 -3.33 -0.34 -14.58
CA VAL A 92 -4.26 -1.29 -13.97
C VAL A 92 -4.66 -2.33 -15.00
N SER A 93 -4.68 -3.61 -14.61
CA SER A 93 -5.07 -4.72 -15.48
C SER A 93 -5.91 -5.76 -14.75
N LEU A 94 -6.87 -6.36 -15.47
CA LEU A 94 -7.61 -7.54 -15.02
C LEU A 94 -6.84 -8.80 -15.43
N ASN A 95 -6.52 -9.65 -14.47
CA ASN A 95 -5.80 -10.89 -14.70
C ASN A 95 -6.77 -12.04 -15.04
N SER A 96 -6.24 -13.11 -15.63
CA SER A 96 -7.04 -14.30 -16.01
C SER A 96 -7.70 -15.03 -14.83
N ASP A 97 -7.16 -14.89 -13.62
CA ASP A 97 -7.70 -15.45 -12.37
C ASP A 97 -8.70 -14.51 -11.67
N ASN A 98 -9.19 -13.48 -12.37
CA ASN A 98 -10.06 -12.41 -11.87
C ASN A 98 -9.44 -11.50 -10.78
N THR A 99 -8.14 -11.59 -10.52
CA THR A 99 -7.44 -10.59 -9.70
C THR A 99 -7.17 -9.32 -10.51
N ILE A 100 -6.93 -8.21 -9.81
CA ILE A 100 -6.57 -6.92 -10.42
C ILE A 100 -5.12 -6.60 -10.04
N THR A 101 -4.27 -6.34 -11.02
CA THR A 101 -2.95 -5.77 -10.78
C THR A 101 -3.01 -4.27 -10.94
N ALA A 102 -2.40 -3.53 -10.01
CA ALA A 102 -2.16 -2.10 -10.15
C ALA A 102 -0.68 -1.79 -9.95
N ARG A 103 -0.09 -1.07 -10.91
CA ARG A 103 1.31 -0.65 -10.88
C ARG A 103 1.38 0.87 -10.89
N TRP A 104 2.14 1.42 -9.94
CA TRP A 104 2.44 2.85 -9.87
C TRP A 104 3.89 3.10 -10.31
N VAL A 105 4.05 3.73 -11.47
CA VAL A 105 5.35 3.91 -12.11
C VAL A 105 5.79 5.35 -11.97
N ILE A 106 6.64 5.61 -10.98
CA ILE A 106 7.12 6.97 -10.69
C ILE A 106 8.63 6.94 -10.77
N LYS A 107 9.18 7.71 -11.73
CA LYS A 107 10.62 7.73 -12.01
C LYS A 107 11.31 8.89 -11.29
N ASP A 108 12.50 8.63 -10.75
CA ASP A 108 13.49 9.61 -10.31
C ASP A 108 14.81 9.31 -11.04
N LYS A 109 15.06 10.07 -12.11
CA LYS A 109 16.15 9.86 -13.06
C LYS A 109 16.12 8.43 -13.63
N ASP A 110 17.12 7.62 -13.29
CA ASP A 110 17.31 6.26 -13.78
C ASP A 110 16.64 5.20 -12.89
N ASN A 111 16.05 5.59 -11.75
CA ASN A 111 15.43 4.68 -10.77
C ASN A 111 13.94 4.97 -10.55
N TYR A 112 13.26 4.08 -9.83
CA TYR A 112 11.90 4.31 -9.34
C TYR A 112 11.90 4.98 -7.96
N ALA A 113 10.92 5.85 -7.75
CA ALA A 113 10.74 6.59 -6.51
C ALA A 113 9.43 6.21 -5.80
N CYS A 114 9.46 6.30 -4.48
CA CYS A 114 8.24 6.25 -3.67
C CYS A 114 7.63 7.65 -3.56
N VAL A 115 6.33 7.76 -3.82
CA VAL A 115 5.51 8.94 -3.48
C VAL A 115 4.91 8.90 -2.08
N CYS A 116 5.22 7.85 -1.31
CA CYS A 116 4.80 7.79 0.08
C CYS A 116 5.32 9.03 0.82
N PRO A 117 4.49 9.77 1.57
CA PRO A 117 4.97 10.91 2.35
C PRO A 117 6.12 10.56 3.32
N CYS A 118 6.27 9.28 3.70
CA CYS A 118 7.42 8.78 4.46
C CYS A 118 8.77 8.97 3.75
N THR A 119 8.79 8.95 2.42
CA THR A 119 9.98 9.14 1.58
C THR A 119 10.09 10.59 1.11
N VAL A 120 8.96 11.19 0.69
CA VAL A 120 8.91 12.54 0.08
C VAL A 120 9.13 13.66 1.11
N ASN A 121 8.44 13.65 2.26
CA ASN A 121 8.51 14.78 3.22
C ASN A 121 9.84 14.86 3.99
N LYS A 122 10.61 13.77 4.03
CA LYS A 122 11.94 13.76 4.64
C LYS A 122 13.07 13.97 3.63
N LYS A 123 12.76 14.19 2.34
CA LYS A 123 13.74 14.16 1.23
C LYS A 123 14.61 12.90 1.27
N LEU A 124 14.08 11.81 1.84
CA LEU A 124 14.82 10.57 1.96
C LEU A 124 14.71 9.89 0.61
N LYS A 125 15.83 9.85 -0.10
CA LYS A 125 15.93 8.97 -1.25
C LYS A 125 15.68 7.55 -0.76
N VAL A 126 14.99 6.78 -1.59
CA VAL A 126 14.58 5.41 -1.28
C VAL A 126 15.81 4.54 -0.90
N ASN A 127 16.94 4.80 -1.53
CA ASN A 127 18.24 4.20 -1.24
C ASN A 127 18.92 4.67 0.08
N SER A 128 18.35 5.66 0.77
CA SER A 128 18.86 6.24 2.03
C SER A 128 18.04 5.83 3.26
N LEU A 129 16.92 5.12 3.07
CA LEU A 129 16.07 4.59 4.15
C LEU A 129 16.60 3.30 4.79
N PRO A 130 17.25 2.40 4.05
CA PRO A 130 18.02 1.34 4.66
C PRO A 130 19.44 1.82 5.01
N ASN A 131 19.93 1.51 6.22
CA ASN A 131 21.36 1.31 6.41
C ASN A 131 21.84 0.30 5.36
N GLU A 132 23.07 0.42 4.85
CA GLU A 132 23.57 -0.25 3.63
C GLU A 132 23.21 -1.76 3.52
N ASN A 133 23.03 -2.46 4.65
CA ASN A 133 22.71 -3.89 4.75
C ASN A 133 21.25 -4.26 5.04
N ARG A 134 20.31 -3.32 5.08
CA ARG A 134 18.89 -3.61 5.40
C ARG A 134 17.95 -3.25 4.25
N THR A 135 16.71 -3.67 4.34
CA THR A 135 15.68 -3.38 3.33
C THR A 135 14.33 -3.35 4.03
N MET A 136 13.45 -2.41 3.65
CA MET A 136 12.10 -2.34 4.21
C MET A 136 11.31 -3.58 3.75
N PRO A 137 10.68 -4.36 4.64
CA PRO A 137 9.84 -5.49 4.23
C PRO A 137 8.68 -5.04 3.34
N LEU A 138 8.28 -5.87 2.37
CA LEU A 138 7.21 -5.54 1.44
C LEU A 138 5.86 -5.31 2.14
N THR A 139 5.61 -6.01 3.26
CA THR A 139 4.38 -5.84 4.04
C THR A 139 4.17 -4.40 4.52
N TYR A 140 5.23 -3.62 4.73
CA TYR A 140 5.12 -2.19 5.05
C TYR A 140 4.30 -1.42 3.99
N CYS A 141 4.37 -1.85 2.73
CA CYS A 141 3.66 -1.25 1.62
C CYS A 141 2.17 -1.63 1.53
N PHE A 142 1.64 -2.44 2.46
CA PHE A 142 0.18 -2.58 2.61
C PHE A 142 -0.52 -1.24 2.84
N CYS A 143 0.15 -0.25 3.41
CA CYS A 143 -0.42 1.10 3.52
C CYS A 143 -0.59 1.81 2.15
N CYS A 144 0.31 1.55 1.19
CA CYS A 144 0.21 2.05 -0.18
C CYS A 144 -0.81 1.26 -0.98
N ALA A 145 -0.80 -0.07 -0.84
CA ALA A 145 -1.83 -0.92 -1.44
C ALA A 145 -3.23 -0.54 -0.94
N GLY A 146 -3.41 -0.26 0.35
CA GLY A 146 -4.69 0.19 0.90
C GLY A 146 -5.18 1.53 0.35
N HIS A 147 -4.28 2.46 0.02
CA HIS A 147 -4.63 3.67 -0.73
C HIS A 147 -5.15 3.28 -2.11
N CYS A 148 -4.34 2.55 -2.89
CA CYS A 148 -4.70 2.12 -4.25
C CYS A 148 -6.03 1.37 -4.27
N ARG A 149 -6.18 0.39 -3.37
CA ARG A 149 -7.36 -0.45 -3.19
C ARG A 149 -8.62 0.39 -3.01
N ARG A 150 -8.66 1.29 -2.03
CA ARG A 150 -9.87 2.08 -1.75
C ARG A 150 -10.25 3.03 -2.87
N HIS A 151 -9.27 3.50 -3.64
CA HIS A 151 -9.53 4.31 -4.83
C HIS A 151 -10.10 3.46 -5.97
N LEU A 152 -9.51 2.28 -6.23
CA LEU A 152 -10.04 1.34 -7.23
C LEU A 152 -11.43 0.85 -6.86
N GLU A 153 -11.71 0.57 -5.59
CA GLU A 153 -13.04 0.22 -5.09
C GLU A 153 -14.08 1.31 -5.45
N ARG A 154 -13.69 2.59 -5.36
CA ARG A 154 -14.55 3.73 -5.72
C ARG A 154 -14.67 3.92 -7.24
N LEU A 155 -13.56 3.86 -7.97
CA LEU A 155 -13.52 4.02 -9.42
C LEU A 155 -14.33 2.92 -10.12
N LEU A 156 -14.15 1.68 -9.70
CA LEU A 156 -14.68 0.51 -10.40
C LEU A 156 -16.01 -0.01 -9.81
N ASP A 157 -16.39 0.50 -8.62
CA ASP A 157 -17.58 0.11 -7.86
C ASP A 157 -17.59 -1.39 -7.52
N LEU A 158 -16.59 -1.78 -6.74
CA LEU A 158 -16.35 -3.18 -6.34
C LEU A 158 -15.65 -3.23 -4.97
N GLN A 159 -15.56 -4.41 -4.39
CA GLN A 159 -14.83 -4.67 -3.16
C GLN A 159 -13.56 -5.46 -3.43
N LEU A 160 -12.46 -5.04 -2.82
CA LEU A 160 -11.14 -5.63 -3.01
C LEU A 160 -10.51 -5.97 -1.67
N LYS A 161 -9.61 -6.95 -1.69
CA LYS A 161 -8.62 -7.18 -0.65
C LYS A 161 -7.24 -7.23 -1.29
N THR A 162 -6.24 -6.67 -0.62
CA THR A 162 -4.85 -6.81 -1.09
C THR A 162 -4.43 -8.25 -0.89
N LYS A 163 -4.17 -8.95 -1.99
CA LYS A 163 -3.68 -10.33 -2.02
C LYS A 163 -2.16 -10.35 -1.83
N GLU A 164 -1.45 -9.45 -2.51
CA GLU A 164 0.01 -9.44 -2.52
C GLU A 164 0.58 -8.05 -2.78
N ILE A 165 1.72 -7.76 -2.13
CA ILE A 165 2.62 -6.67 -2.51
C ILE A 165 3.75 -7.30 -3.32
N VAL A 166 3.74 -7.12 -4.65
CA VAL A 166 4.72 -7.77 -5.53
C VAL A 166 6.06 -7.05 -5.47
N SER A 167 6.03 -5.72 -5.54
CA SER A 167 7.24 -4.91 -5.47
C SER A 167 6.97 -3.51 -4.94
N SER A 168 8.03 -2.87 -4.46
CA SER A 168 8.02 -1.44 -4.15
C SER A 168 9.43 -0.88 -4.27
N PRO A 169 9.58 0.42 -4.60
CA PRO A 169 10.90 1.03 -4.66
C PRO A 169 11.62 0.96 -3.30
N ILE A 170 10.91 1.14 -2.19
CA ILE A 170 11.49 1.11 -0.83
C ILE A 170 12.05 -0.24 -0.41
N ASN A 171 11.46 -1.32 -0.92
CA ASN A 171 12.03 -2.65 -0.76
C ASN A 171 13.16 -2.89 -1.78
N SER A 172 12.96 -2.54 -3.05
CA SER A 172 13.94 -2.84 -4.10
C SER A 172 15.07 -1.80 -4.23
N LYS A 173 15.23 -0.89 -3.27
CA LYS A 173 16.17 0.26 -3.33
C LYS A 173 16.05 1.11 -4.62
N GLY A 174 14.87 1.16 -5.22
CA GLY A 174 14.58 1.92 -6.45
C GLY A 174 14.65 1.11 -7.76
N GLU A 175 15.00 -0.17 -7.72
CA GLU A 175 15.08 -1.01 -8.93
C GLU A 175 13.73 -1.37 -9.56
N MET A 176 12.65 -1.44 -8.77
CA MET A 176 11.31 -1.86 -9.19
C MET A 176 10.25 -0.81 -8.80
N PRO A 177 9.20 -0.61 -9.61
CA PRO A 177 8.08 0.24 -9.26
C PRO A 177 7.20 -0.40 -8.17
N CYS A 178 6.18 0.32 -7.71
CA CYS A 178 5.16 -0.29 -6.85
C CYS A 178 4.24 -1.17 -7.70
N GLU A 179 3.99 -2.39 -7.25
CA GLU A 179 3.03 -3.30 -7.85
C GLU A 179 2.25 -4.06 -6.78
N PHE A 180 0.93 -4.07 -6.93
CA PHE A 180 0.00 -4.68 -5.98
C PHE A 180 -0.98 -5.58 -6.74
N ILE A 181 -1.30 -6.73 -6.15
CA ILE A 181 -2.33 -7.64 -6.64
C ILE A 181 -3.50 -7.60 -5.65
N PHE A 182 -4.70 -7.39 -6.17
CA PHE A 182 -5.94 -7.38 -5.42
C PHE A 182 -6.82 -8.55 -5.81
N GLU A 183 -7.35 -9.25 -4.81
CA GLU A 183 -8.44 -10.19 -5.02
C GLU A 183 -9.79 -9.46 -4.91
N ARG A 184 -10.75 -9.89 -5.73
CA ARG A 184 -12.13 -9.40 -5.66
C ARG A 184 -12.87 -10.15 -4.58
N LEU A 185 -13.55 -9.41 -3.71
CA LEU A 185 -14.45 -10.02 -2.74
C LEU A 185 -15.82 -10.22 -3.40
N SER A 186 -16.38 -11.42 -3.23
CA SER A 186 -17.76 -11.69 -3.65
C SER A 186 -18.71 -10.84 -2.80
N SER A 187 -19.53 -10.02 -3.48
CA SER A 187 -20.66 -9.31 -2.90
C SER A 187 -21.86 -10.23 -2.69
#